data_AF-M2NK02-F1
#
_entry.id   AF-M2NK02-F1
#
_cell.length_a   1.000
_cell.length_b   1.000
_cell.length_c   1.000
_cell.angle_alpha   90.00
_cell.angle_beta   90.00
_cell.angle_gamma   90.00
#
_symmetry.space_group_name_H-M   'P 1'
#
loop_
_entity.id
_entity.type
_entity.pdbx_description
1 polymer ?
#
loop_
_entity_poly.entity_id
_entity_poly.type
_entity_poly.pdbx_seq_one_letter_code
_entity_poly.pdbx_strand_id
1 'polypeptide(L)' 'MADVRSMLRAERVSRRITHPNASYTGDGKLLCNLCETLVKSEASWQSHLHSTGHALRASRQRDVAAKWTLPQR' A
#
# COMPACT_ATOMS: atom_id res chain seq x y z
N MET A 1 26.40 19.98 14.31
CA MET A 1 24.92 20.01 14.38
C MET A 1 24.38 18.95 13.44
N ALA A 2 23.76 17.89 13.97
CA ALA A 2 23.12 16.87 13.15
C ALA A 2 21.86 17.47 12.51
N ASP A 3 21.88 17.60 11.19
CA ASP A 3 20.81 18.22 10.43
C ASP A 3 19.53 17.38 10.57
N VAL A 4 18.51 17.90 11.24
CA VAL A 4 17.23 17.21 11.46
C VAL A 4 16.61 16.72 10.13
N ARG A 5 16.93 17.37 9.00
CA ARG A 5 16.44 17.01 7.68
C ARG A 5 17.18 15.79 7.10
N SER A 6 18.39 15.46 7.54
CA SER A 6 19.05 14.20 7.17
C SER A 6 18.51 13.02 7.99
N MET A 7 18.17 13.23 9.27
CA MET A 7 17.44 12.22 10.07
C MET A 7 16.03 11.95 9.51
N LEU A 8 15.26 13.00 9.17
CA LEU A 8 13.91 12.86 8.60
C LEU A 8 13.91 12.25 7.18
N ARG A 9 15.04 12.26 6.47
CA ARG A 9 15.22 11.57 5.18
C ARG A 9 15.63 10.12 5.37
N ALA A 10 16.57 9.84 6.27
CA ALA A 10 16.97 8.48 6.62
C ALA A 10 15.77 7.66 7.13
N GLU A 11 14.88 8.28 7.89
CA GLU A 11 13.68 7.64 8.36
C GLU A 11 12.64 7.36 7.27
N ARG A 12 12.67 8.08 6.13
CA ARG A 12 11.82 7.76 4.97
C ARG A 12 12.36 6.57 4.19
N VAL A 13 13.69 6.48 4.03
CA VAL A 13 14.36 5.37 3.34
C VAL A 13 14.19 4.05 4.10
N SER A 14 14.16 4.10 5.44
CA SER A 14 13.84 2.94 6.28
C SER A 14 12.35 2.55 6.26
N ARG A 15 11.47 3.37 5.70
CA ARG A 15 10.00 3.16 5.64
C ARG A 15 9.56 2.68 4.26
N ARG A 16 10.34 1.83 3.59
CA ARG A 16 9.79 1.04 2.47
C ARG A 16 8.48 0.45 2.94
N ILE A 17 7.44 0.63 2.13
CA ILE A 17 6.09 0.28 2.54
C ILE A 17 5.97 -1.23 2.46
N THR A 18 6.10 -1.89 3.61
CA THR A 18 5.74 -3.29 3.78
C THR A 18 4.26 -3.38 4.04
N HIS A 19 3.48 -3.51 2.95
CA HIS A 19 2.03 -3.70 3.02
C HIS A 19 1.64 -4.87 2.09
N PRO A 20 0.68 -5.73 2.46
CA PRO A 20 0.31 -6.91 1.64
C PRO A 20 -0.13 -6.55 0.22
N ASN A 21 -0.72 -5.37 0.05
CA ASN A 21 -1.17 -4.87 -1.24
C ASN A 21 -0.19 -3.89 -1.91
N ALA A 22 1.02 -3.71 -1.37
CA ALA A 22 2.04 -2.84 -1.95
C ALA A 22 3.14 -3.67 -2.63
N SER A 23 3.41 -3.38 -3.89
CA SER A 23 4.54 -3.91 -4.65
C SER A 23 5.36 -2.77 -5.23
N TYR A 24 6.64 -3.00 -5.49
CA TYR A 24 7.47 -2.07 -6.25
C TYR A 24 7.74 -2.65 -7.63
N THR A 25 7.59 -1.84 -8.67
CA THR A 25 7.97 -2.24 -10.03
C THR A 25 9.50 -2.24 -10.18
N GLY A 26 10.01 -2.83 -11.27
CA GLY A 26 11.44 -2.81 -11.59
C GLY A 26 12.03 -1.39 -11.66
N ASP A 27 11.22 -0.41 -12.06
CA ASP A 27 11.58 1.02 -12.07
C ASP A 27 11.56 1.69 -10.68
N GLY A 28 11.26 0.95 -9.62
CA GLY A 28 11.18 1.47 -8.25
C GLY A 28 9.89 2.25 -7.95
N LYS A 29 8.86 2.17 -8.80
CA LYS A 29 7.56 2.82 -8.55
C LYS A 29 6.70 1.95 -7.64
N LEU A 30 5.98 2.58 -6.71
CA LEU A 30 5.03 1.89 -5.85
C LEU A 30 3.75 1.57 -6.62
N LEU A 31 3.32 0.32 -6.58
CA LEU A 31 2.12 -0.22 -7.20
C LEU A 31 1.20 -0.77 -6.11
N CYS A 32 -0.07 -0.39 -6.15
CA CYS A 32 -1.10 -1.03 -5.34
C CYS A 32 -1.64 -2.26 -6.06
N ASN A 33 -1.39 -3.48 -5.55
CA ASN A 33 -1.89 -4.72 -6.16
C ASN A 33 -3.42 -4.84 -6.10
N LEU A 34 -4.05 -4.21 -5.10
CA LEU A 34 -5.51 -4.22 -4.95
C LEU A 34 -6.21 -3.32 -5.97
N CYS A 35 -5.63 -2.15 -6.24
CA CYS A 35 -6.21 -1.16 -7.16
C CYS A 35 -5.63 -1.26 -8.57
N GLU A 36 -4.54 -1.99 -8.74
CA GLU A 36 -3.74 -2.07 -9.97
C GLU A 36 -3.27 -0.69 -10.47
N THR A 37 -3.07 0.23 -9.52
CA THR A 37 -2.70 1.63 -9.80
C THR A 37 -1.32 1.96 -9.28
N LEU A 38 -0.54 2.68 -10.08
CA LEU A 38 0.74 3.24 -9.70
C LEU A 38 0.54 4.43 -8.74
N VAL A 39 1.18 4.36 -7.58
CA VAL A 39 1.17 5.40 -6.56
C VAL A 39 2.41 6.28 -6.77
N LYS A 40 2.17 7.58 -6.99
CA LYS A 40 3.19 8.55 -7.42
C LYS A 40 4.37 8.66 -6.44
N SER A 41 4.13 8.46 -5.16
CA SER A 41 5.17 8.50 -4.12
C SER A 41 4.76 7.71 -2.89
N GLU A 42 5.73 7.24 -2.12
CA GLU A 42 5.48 6.56 -0.84
C GLU A 42 4.69 7.45 0.13
N ALA A 43 4.91 8.77 0.11
CA ALA A 43 4.13 9.71 0.93
C ALA A 43 2.63 9.73 0.57
N SER A 44 2.29 9.52 -0.71
CA SER A 44 0.90 9.44 -1.17
C SER A 44 0.23 8.09 -0.90
N TRP A 45 0.98 7.08 -0.44
CA TRP A 45 0.42 5.76 -0.12
C TRP A 45 -0.63 5.82 0.99
N GLN A 46 -0.34 6.55 2.08
CA GLN A 46 -1.30 6.69 3.18
C GLN A 46 -2.58 7.40 2.72
N SER A 47 -2.46 8.42 1.87
CA SER A 47 -3.62 9.08 1.27
C SER A 47 -4.38 8.15 0.33
N HIS A 48 -3.68 7.30 -0.44
CA HIS A 48 -4.29 6.28 -1.28
C HIS A 48 -5.11 5.26 -0.47
N LEU A 49 -4.58 4.75 0.67
CA LEU A 49 -5.29 3.80 1.53
C LEU A 49 -6.60 4.37 2.09
N HIS A 50 -6.62 5.65 2.46
CA HIS A 50 -7.80 6.33 2.97
C HIS A 50 -8.79 6.77 1.88
N SER A 51 -8.43 6.63 0.60
CA SER A 51 -9.33 6.99 -0.49
C SER A 51 -10.52 6.03 -0.58
N THR A 52 -11.70 6.57 -0.91
CA THR A 52 -12.93 5.79 -1.06
C THR A 52 -12.78 4.66 -2.08
N GLY A 53 -12.02 4.90 -3.16
CA GLY A 53 -11.77 3.89 -4.20
C GLY A 53 -10.96 2.69 -3.69
N HIS A 54 -9.98 2.92 -2.81
CA HIS A 54 -9.22 1.85 -2.17
C HIS A 54 -10.09 1.11 -1.15
N ALA A 55 -10.75 1.85 -0.26
CA ALA A 55 -11.60 1.28 0.79
C ALA A 55 -12.70 0.37 0.23
N LEU A 56 -13.38 0.79 -0.85
CA LEU A 56 -14.41 -0.01 -1.50
C LEU A 56 -13.88 -1.32 -2.08
N ARG A 57 -12.73 -1.27 -2.78
CA ARG A 57 -12.10 -2.49 -3.33
C ARG A 57 -11.59 -3.41 -2.22
N ALA A 58 -11.05 -2.85 -1.15
CA ALA A 58 -10.55 -3.61 -0.01
C ALA A 58 -11.67 -4.37 0.69
N SER A 59 -12.82 -3.73 0.93
CA SER A 59 -14.00 -4.39 1.48
C SER A 59 -14.48 -5.52 0.56
N ARG A 60 -14.61 -5.26 -0.75
CA ARG A 60 -15.03 -6.28 -1.73
C ARG A 60 -14.10 -7.50 -1.77
N GLN A 61 -12.78 -7.30 -1.71
CA GLN A 61 -11.83 -8.43 -1.67
C GLN A 61 -12.02 -9.28 -0.41
N ARG A 62 -12.29 -8.66 0.74
CA ARG A 62 -12.55 -9.36 2.00
C ARG A 62 -13.85 -10.17 1.93
N ASP A 63 -14.89 -9.61 1.32
CA ASP A 63 -16.17 -10.31 1.12
C ASP A 63 -16.04 -11.49 0.16
N VAL A 64 -15.19 -11.37 -0.86
CA VAL A 64 -14.87 -12.48 -1.80
C VAL A 64 -14.03 -13.56 -1.13
N ALA A 65 -13.06 -13.19 -0.30
CA ALA A 65 -12.31 -14.17 0.48
C ALA A 65 -13.24 -14.91 1.47
N ALA A 66 -14.13 -14.19 2.15
CA ALA A 66 -15.05 -14.77 3.13
C ALA A 66 -16.11 -15.70 2.50
N LYS A 67 -16.58 -15.41 1.28
CA LYS A 67 -17.60 -16.24 0.62
C LYS A 67 -17.09 -17.60 0.14
N TRP A 68 -15.77 -17.79 0.03
CA TRP A 68 -15.15 -19.04 -0.40
C TRP A 68 -14.69 -19.94 0.76
N THR A 69 -14.58 -19.41 1.98
CA THR A 69 -14.09 -20.16 3.16
C THR A 69 -15.12 -21.08 3.82
N LEU A 70 -16.26 -21.33 3.18
CA LEU A 70 -17.15 -22.42 3.60
C LEU A 70 -16.56 -23.75 3.11
N PRO A 71 -16.20 -24.70 4.00
CA PRO A 71 -15.86 -26.04 3.56
C PRO A 71 -17.10 -26.61 2.88
N GLN A 72 -16.97 -26.93 1.59
CA GLN A 72 -17.97 -27.73 0.90
C GLN A 72 -17.81 -29.18 1.37
N ARG A 73 -18.26 -29.49 2.60
CA ARG A 73 -18.74 -30.81 3.06
C ARG A 73 -19.13 -30.79 4.53
#